data_AF-A0A7S4FGW7-F1
#
_entry.id   AF-A0A7S4FGW7-F1
#
_cell.length_a   1.000
_cell.length_b   1.000
_cell.length_c   1.000
_cell.angle_alpha   90.00
_cell.angle_beta   90.00
_cell.angle_gamma   90.00
#
_symmetry.space_group_name_H-M   'P 1'
#
loop_
_entity.id
_entity.type
_entity.pdbx_description
1 polymer ?
#
loop_
_entity_poly.entity_id
_entity_poly.type
_entity_poly.pdbx_seq_one_letter_code
_entity_poly.pdbx_strand_id
1 'polypeptide(L)'
;MAPVVPAQTTGCDTQQPLHVVTTISHAFGDVCAVLGSAAHHNLTMKVFGWGSGPKQWGSSNKGTAKLMVLRKALDSLPPDDLMLGMDGSDIFFNKGKEGILAAYCALNHSLVFSSEKFCWPCPPGEWPASPSPYRHLNAGGFLGRVRDVRRFIRAIFEQPTSRLWMIGADQGEAQRVFLERHGEWDLGLDYNQTIWQSMFKAQGDFCGPGLTNCL
;
A
#
# COMPACT_ATOMS: atom_id res chain seq x y z
N MET A 1 -5.28 9.55 -38.59
CA MET A 1 -5.27 9.21 -37.16
C MET A 1 -4.53 7.90 -37.03
N ALA A 2 -3.42 7.87 -36.28
CA ALA A 2 -2.75 6.61 -35.98
C ALA A 2 -3.70 5.74 -35.14
N PRO A 3 -3.81 4.43 -35.39
CA PRO A 3 -4.62 3.56 -34.56
C PRO A 3 -4.09 3.62 -33.13
N VAL A 4 -4.99 3.88 -32.18
CA VAL A 4 -4.71 3.69 -30.76
C VAL A 4 -4.41 2.21 -30.58
N VAL A 5 -3.13 1.89 -30.38
CA VAL A 5 -2.71 0.55 -29.98
C VAL A 5 -3.30 0.35 -28.57
N PRO A 6 -4.18 -0.64 -28.36
CA PRO A 6 -4.66 -0.94 -27.02
C PRO A 6 -3.44 -1.26 -26.14
N ALA A 7 -3.37 -0.65 -24.96
CA ALA A 7 -2.32 -0.91 -23.99
C ALA A 7 -2.22 -2.44 -23.80
N GLN A 8 -1.07 -3.00 -24.19
CA GLN A 8 -0.82 -4.43 -24.05
C GLN A 8 -0.97 -4.78 -22.56
N THR A 9 -1.82 -5.77 -22.27
CA THR A 9 -1.98 -6.34 -20.94
C THR A 9 -0.66 -6.97 -20.50
N THR A 10 0.17 -6.23 -19.79
CA THR A 10 1.44 -6.76 -19.29
C THR A 10 1.22 -7.69 -18.10
N GLY A 11 0.80 -8.92 -18.38
CA GLY A 11 1.00 -10.15 -17.61
C GLY A 11 1.03 -10.00 -16.09
N CYS A 12 -0.14 -9.98 -15.46
CA CYS A 12 -0.24 -10.38 -14.07
C CYS A 12 -0.32 -11.91 -14.03
N ASP A 13 0.71 -12.54 -13.45
CA ASP A 13 0.78 -13.99 -13.27
C ASP A 13 0.65 -14.29 -11.77
N THR A 14 -0.39 -15.06 -11.42
CA THR A 14 -0.70 -15.42 -10.03
C THR A 14 0.32 -16.39 -9.43
N GLN A 15 1.24 -16.91 -10.23
CA GLN A 15 2.38 -17.71 -9.78
C GLN A 15 3.63 -16.87 -9.46
N GLN A 16 3.63 -15.56 -9.76
CA GLN A 16 4.77 -14.68 -9.49
C GLN A 16 5.22 -14.76 -8.02
N PRO A 17 6.53 -14.66 -7.74
CA PRO A 17 7.01 -14.51 -6.38
C PRO A 17 6.41 -13.25 -5.74
N LEU A 18 5.91 -13.41 -4.50
CA LEU A 18 5.33 -12.32 -3.71
C LEU A 18 6.14 -12.12 -2.43
N HIS A 19 6.67 -10.92 -2.25
CA HIS A 19 7.31 -10.49 -1.01
C HIS A 19 6.28 -9.76 -0.15
N VAL A 20 5.85 -10.39 0.94
CA VAL A 20 5.01 -9.72 1.95
C VAL A 20 5.93 -8.95 2.89
N VAL A 21 5.80 -7.63 2.93
CA VAL A 21 6.78 -6.74 3.56
C VAL A 21 6.08 -5.78 4.51
N THR A 22 6.66 -5.61 5.68
CA THR A 22 6.29 -4.54 6.61
C THR A 22 7.52 -3.80 7.10
N THR A 23 7.32 -2.54 7.49
CA THR A 23 8.36 -1.70 8.10
C THR A 23 7.99 -1.40 9.55
N ILE A 24 8.76 -1.95 10.48
CA ILE A 24 8.53 -1.76 11.91
C ILE A 24 9.84 -1.89 12.69
N SER A 25 10.04 -1.03 13.68
CA SER A 25 11.30 -0.94 14.43
C SER A 25 11.33 -1.73 15.73
N HIS A 26 10.19 -1.99 16.34
CA HIS A 26 10.04 -2.71 17.60
C HIS A 26 8.58 -3.17 17.75
N ALA A 27 8.31 -4.08 18.69
CA ALA A 27 6.95 -4.47 18.99
C ALA A 27 6.14 -3.27 19.55
N PHE A 28 5.09 -2.87 18.83
CA PHE A 28 4.07 -1.94 19.29
C PHE A 28 2.74 -2.29 18.62
N GLY A 29 1.60 -1.95 19.25
CA GLY A 29 0.29 -2.39 18.74
C GLY A 29 0.19 -3.91 18.66
N ASP A 30 -0.53 -4.42 17.67
CA ASP A 30 -0.90 -5.84 17.56
C ASP A 30 0.00 -6.64 16.60
N VAL A 31 1.30 -6.34 16.57
CA VAL A 31 2.29 -7.02 15.70
C VAL A 31 2.21 -8.55 15.77
N CYS A 32 2.00 -9.11 16.96
CA CYS A 32 1.85 -10.56 17.12
C CYS A 32 0.59 -11.09 16.40
N ALA A 33 -0.52 -10.35 16.40
CA ALA A 33 -1.72 -10.71 15.66
C ALA A 33 -1.50 -10.59 14.14
N VAL A 34 -0.76 -9.57 13.70
CA VAL A 34 -0.34 -9.42 12.29
C VAL A 34 0.45 -10.65 11.83
N LEU A 35 1.52 -10.98 12.55
CA LEU A 35 2.37 -12.13 12.24
C LEU A 35 1.61 -13.46 12.33
N GLY A 36 0.75 -13.60 13.35
CA GLY A 36 -0.08 -14.80 13.54
C GLY A 36 -1.09 -15.01 12.41
N SER A 37 -1.78 -13.95 11.98
CA SER A 37 -2.72 -14.03 10.85
C SER A 37 -2.01 -14.30 9.52
N ALA A 38 -0.84 -13.72 9.29
CA ALA A 38 -0.01 -14.04 8.12
C ALA A 38 0.36 -15.53 8.09
N ALA A 39 0.87 -16.05 9.21
CA ALA A 39 1.24 -17.46 9.33
C ALA A 39 0.04 -18.39 9.12
N HIS A 40 -1.14 -18.04 9.66
CA HIS A 40 -2.38 -18.77 9.45
C HIS A 40 -2.75 -18.91 7.96
N HIS A 41 -2.41 -17.90 7.15
CA HIS A 41 -2.64 -17.88 5.72
C HIS A 41 -1.43 -18.31 4.87
N ASN A 42 -0.44 -18.99 5.49
CA ASN A 42 0.79 -19.45 4.84
C ASN A 42 1.60 -18.31 4.16
N LEU A 43 1.56 -17.11 4.74
CA LEU A 43 2.33 -15.96 4.29
C LEU A 43 3.55 -15.78 5.20
N THR A 44 4.73 -15.69 4.58
CA THR A 44 5.97 -15.34 5.30
C THR A 44 6.23 -13.84 5.15
N MET A 45 6.21 -13.12 6.27
CA MET A 45 6.47 -11.68 6.28
C MET A 45 7.97 -11.38 6.39
N LYS A 46 8.44 -10.41 5.60
CA LYS A 46 9.76 -9.79 5.71
C LYS A 46 9.63 -8.50 6.50
N VAL A 47 10.27 -8.44 7.66
CA VAL A 47 10.26 -7.28 8.55
C VAL A 47 11.52 -6.46 8.33
N PHE A 48 11.35 -5.20 7.94
CA PHE A 48 12.47 -4.25 7.80
C PHE A 48 12.42 -3.19 8.90
N GLY A 49 13.60 -2.74 9.34
CA GLY A 49 13.75 -1.73 10.38
C GLY A 49 13.81 -2.29 11.81
N TRP A 50 13.64 -3.59 12.03
CA TRP A 50 13.66 -4.14 13.38
C TRP A 50 14.96 -3.81 14.13
N GLY A 51 14.85 -3.33 15.37
CA GLY A 51 16.01 -2.91 16.17
C GLY A 51 16.62 -1.57 15.77
N SER A 52 16.12 -0.90 14.73
CA SER A 52 16.45 0.50 14.46
C SER A 52 15.86 1.35 15.57
N GLY A 53 16.64 1.64 16.62
CA GLY A 53 16.15 2.29 17.83
C GLY A 53 15.42 3.62 17.57
N PRO A 54 14.76 4.21 18.58
CA PRO A 54 13.89 5.37 18.43
C PRO A 54 14.56 6.58 17.75
N LYS A 55 15.89 6.73 17.71
CA LYS A 55 16.53 7.82 16.96
C LYS A 55 16.38 7.71 15.42
N GLN A 56 16.25 6.50 14.88
CA GLN A 56 15.97 6.27 13.45
C GLN A 56 14.46 6.28 13.14
N TRP A 57 13.61 6.04 14.14
CA TRP A 57 12.15 5.91 13.99
C TRP A 57 11.35 7.04 14.67
N GLY A 58 12.00 7.93 15.41
CA GLY A 58 11.40 8.73 16.46
C GLY A 58 12.16 10.02 16.73
N SER A 59 11.79 11.03 15.95
CA SER A 59 11.55 12.42 16.36
C SER A 59 10.78 13.04 15.20
N SER A 60 9.54 13.46 15.45
CA SER A 60 8.63 14.20 14.52
C SER A 60 8.25 13.57 13.16
N ASN A 61 8.90 12.49 12.73
CA ASN A 61 8.91 12.01 11.34
C ASN A 61 8.63 10.50 11.18
N LYS A 62 7.68 9.94 11.95
CA LYS A 62 7.43 8.47 11.97
C LYS A 62 7.09 7.90 10.59
N GLY A 63 6.21 8.54 9.82
CA GLY A 63 5.84 8.05 8.48
C GLY A 63 6.98 8.18 7.47
N THR A 64 7.77 9.26 7.51
CA THR A 64 8.93 9.38 6.60
C THR A 64 10.06 8.41 6.97
N ALA A 65 10.16 7.95 8.22
CA ALA A 65 11.04 6.85 8.61
C ALA A 65 10.65 5.53 7.92
N LYS A 66 9.35 5.21 7.81
CA LYS A 66 8.86 4.08 7.01
C LYS A 66 9.30 4.18 5.55
N LEU A 67 9.20 5.35 4.92
CA LEU A 67 9.67 5.58 3.55
C LEU A 67 11.18 5.35 3.40
N MET A 68 11.99 5.77 4.38
CA MET A 68 13.44 5.55 4.38
C MET A 68 13.80 4.06 4.51
N VAL A 69 13.12 3.34 5.39
CA VAL A 69 13.32 1.89 5.56
C VAL A 69 12.86 1.14 4.31
N LEU A 70 11.70 1.49 3.77
CA LEU A 70 11.15 0.91 2.55
C LEU A 70 12.09 1.12 1.36
N ARG A 71 12.65 2.32 1.19
CA ARG A 71 13.65 2.61 0.15
C ARG A 71 14.84 1.64 0.21
N LYS A 72 15.37 1.36 1.40
CA LYS A 72 16.47 0.40 1.59
C LYS A 72 16.02 -1.05 1.37
N ALA A 73 14.81 -1.40 1.82
CA ALA A 73 14.25 -2.74 1.64
C ALA A 73 14.19 -3.14 0.17
N LEU A 74 13.82 -2.19 -0.70
CA LEU A 74 13.70 -2.39 -2.15
C LEU A 74 15.04 -2.75 -2.82
N ASP A 75 16.18 -2.41 -2.25
CA ASP A 75 17.49 -2.80 -2.80
C ASP A 75 17.78 -4.30 -2.63
N SER A 76 17.07 -4.96 -1.71
CA SER A 76 17.21 -6.40 -1.42
C SER A 76 16.22 -7.29 -2.17
N LEU A 77 15.30 -6.69 -2.95
CA LEU A 77 14.22 -7.40 -3.63
C LEU A 77 14.42 -7.40 -5.15
N PRO A 78 14.18 -8.55 -5.84
CA PRO A 78 14.27 -8.62 -7.29
C PRO A 78 13.27 -7.66 -7.97
N PRO A 79 13.68 -6.91 -9.01
CA PRO A 79 12.88 -5.84 -9.60
C PRO A 79 11.57 -6.32 -10.26
N ASP A 80 11.54 -7.56 -10.75
CA ASP A 80 10.40 -8.12 -11.48
C ASP A 80 9.46 -8.96 -10.59
N ASP A 81 9.81 -9.16 -9.31
CA ASP A 81 8.93 -9.80 -8.34
C ASP A 81 7.84 -8.82 -7.87
N LEU A 82 6.76 -9.37 -7.29
CA LEU A 82 5.72 -8.59 -6.65
C LEU A 82 6.07 -8.32 -5.19
N MET A 83 5.68 -7.15 -4.71
CA MET A 83 5.78 -6.76 -3.32
C MET A 83 4.42 -6.31 -2.82
N LEU A 84 3.94 -6.95 -1.75
CA LEU A 84 2.82 -6.49 -0.94
C LEU A 84 3.39 -5.78 0.28
N GLY A 85 3.36 -4.45 0.26
CA GLY A 85 3.76 -3.61 1.38
C GLY A 85 2.57 -3.25 2.27
N MET A 86 2.77 -3.26 3.58
CA MET A 86 1.74 -2.94 4.55
C MET A 86 2.27 -2.39 5.87
N ASP A 87 1.42 -1.71 6.62
CA ASP A 87 1.68 -1.34 8.01
C ASP A 87 1.86 -2.59 8.89
N GLY A 88 2.50 -2.40 10.05
CA GLY A 88 3.00 -3.52 10.86
C GLY A 88 2.20 -3.84 12.12
N SER A 89 1.23 -2.99 12.49
CA SER A 89 0.67 -2.98 13.86
C SER A 89 -0.85 -3.05 13.96
N ASP A 90 -1.57 -2.70 12.90
CA ASP A 90 -3.01 -2.44 12.91
C ASP A 90 -3.70 -3.03 11.67
N ILE A 91 -3.18 -4.17 11.22
CA ILE A 91 -3.69 -4.95 10.09
C ILE A 91 -3.86 -6.42 10.51
N PHE A 92 -4.63 -7.19 9.74
CA PHE A 92 -4.62 -8.65 9.83
C PHE A 92 -4.93 -9.24 8.46
N PHE A 93 -4.48 -10.46 8.22
CA PHE A 93 -4.76 -11.17 6.98
C PHE A 93 -6.06 -11.96 7.09
N ASN A 94 -6.88 -11.91 6.04
CA ASN A 94 -8.08 -12.73 5.88
C ASN A 94 -8.02 -13.65 4.64
N LYS A 95 -6.94 -13.59 3.85
CA LYS A 95 -6.71 -14.35 2.62
C LYS A 95 -5.21 -14.68 2.48
N GLY A 96 -4.92 -15.78 1.80
CA GLY A 96 -3.56 -16.16 1.41
C GLY A 96 -3.12 -15.57 0.06
N LYS A 97 -1.90 -15.94 -0.36
CA LYS A 97 -1.24 -15.44 -1.58
C LYS A 97 -2.12 -15.51 -2.82
N GLU A 98 -2.77 -16.66 -3.06
CA GLU A 98 -3.58 -16.88 -4.26
C GLU A 98 -4.74 -15.89 -4.37
N GLY A 99 -5.51 -15.71 -3.29
CA GLY A 99 -6.63 -14.77 -3.28
C GLY A 99 -6.19 -13.31 -3.43
N ILE A 100 -5.06 -12.94 -2.83
CA ILE A 100 -4.47 -11.61 -2.96
C ILE A 100 -4.04 -11.35 -4.40
N LEU A 101 -3.31 -12.29 -5.01
CA LEU A 101 -2.82 -12.13 -6.39
C LEU A 101 -3.95 -12.17 -7.42
N ALA A 102 -4.97 -13.00 -7.21
CA ALA A 102 -6.16 -13.00 -8.07
C ALA A 102 -6.86 -11.63 -8.08
N ALA A 103 -7.05 -11.02 -6.90
CA ALA A 103 -7.63 -9.68 -6.78
C ALA A 103 -6.73 -8.60 -7.41
N TYR A 104 -5.42 -8.66 -7.17
CA TYR A 104 -4.46 -7.74 -7.80
C TYR A 104 -4.46 -7.82 -9.32
N CYS A 105 -4.46 -9.03 -9.90
CA CYS A 105 -4.55 -9.20 -11.33
C CYS A 105 -5.85 -8.65 -11.92
N ALA A 106 -6.97 -8.76 -11.19
CA ALA A 106 -8.25 -8.23 -11.61
C ALA A 106 -8.29 -6.68 -11.63
N LEU A 107 -7.49 -6.02 -10.78
CA LEU A 107 -7.37 -4.55 -10.77
C LEU A 107 -6.56 -4.01 -11.96
N ASN A 108 -5.76 -4.86 -12.61
CA ASN A 108 -5.06 -4.56 -13.87
C ASN A 108 -4.22 -3.26 -13.85
N HIS A 109 -3.40 -3.10 -12.81
CA HIS A 109 -2.46 -1.99 -12.65
C HIS A 109 -1.08 -2.48 -12.18
N SER A 110 -0.02 -1.81 -12.61
CA SER A 110 1.37 -2.13 -12.23
C SER A 110 1.65 -1.92 -10.74
N LEU A 111 1.00 -0.92 -10.13
CA LEU A 111 1.08 -0.62 -8.70
C LEU A 111 -0.28 -0.15 -8.20
N VAL A 112 -0.83 -0.89 -7.24
CA VAL A 112 -2.12 -0.60 -6.61
C VAL A 112 -1.90 -0.19 -5.16
N PHE A 113 -2.63 0.80 -4.69
CA PHE A 113 -2.69 1.16 -3.29
C PHE A 113 -4.04 0.76 -2.68
N SER A 114 -4.03 0.52 -1.37
CA SER A 114 -5.24 0.54 -0.56
C SER A 114 -5.94 1.90 -0.73
N SER A 115 -7.26 1.90 -0.61
CA SER A 115 -8.03 3.14 -0.60
C SER A 115 -8.91 3.28 0.64
N GLU A 116 -9.26 4.52 0.94
CA GLU A 116 -10.09 4.93 2.07
C GLU A 116 -11.11 6.00 1.67
N LYS A 117 -12.13 6.17 2.51
CA LYS A 117 -13.20 7.15 2.28
C LYS A 117 -12.77 8.58 2.59
N PHE A 118 -11.89 8.76 3.55
CA PHE A 118 -11.47 10.07 4.04
C PHE A 118 -10.14 10.48 3.39
N CYS A 119 -9.90 11.77 3.20
CA CYS A 119 -8.61 12.23 2.66
C CYS A 119 -7.83 12.87 3.79
N TRP A 120 -6.78 12.22 4.29
CA TRP A 120 -6.00 12.77 5.38
C TRP A 120 -4.54 12.34 5.42
N PRO A 121 -3.58 13.27 5.56
CA PRO A 121 -3.74 14.68 5.20
C PRO A 121 -4.04 14.79 3.70
N CYS A 122 -4.92 15.70 3.29
CA CYS A 122 -5.29 15.84 1.88
C CYS A 122 -4.39 16.86 1.16
N PRO A 123 -3.47 16.45 0.28
CA PRO A 123 -2.77 17.38 -0.59
C PRO A 123 -3.75 17.95 -1.64
N PRO A 124 -3.43 19.11 -2.23
CA PRO A 124 -4.21 19.66 -3.32
C PRO A 124 -4.12 18.77 -4.57
N GLY A 125 -5.19 18.73 -5.35
CA GLY A 125 -5.28 17.98 -6.60
C GLY A 125 -6.66 17.36 -6.78
N GLU A 126 -6.94 16.89 -8.00
CA GLU A 126 -8.20 16.24 -8.34
C GLU A 126 -8.03 14.73 -8.31
N TRP A 127 -8.78 14.07 -7.42
CA TRP A 127 -8.81 12.62 -7.37
C TRP A 127 -9.54 12.04 -8.60
N PRO A 128 -9.07 10.91 -9.17
CA PRO A 128 -9.78 10.20 -10.21
C PRO A 128 -11.22 9.87 -9.83
N ALA A 129 -12.06 9.66 -10.85
CA ALA A 129 -13.41 9.17 -10.63
C ALA A 129 -13.37 7.80 -9.92
N SER A 130 -14.17 7.67 -8.86
CA SER A 130 -14.26 6.45 -8.05
C SER A 130 -15.63 5.80 -8.22
N PRO A 131 -15.71 4.48 -8.47
CA PRO A 131 -16.97 3.74 -8.51
C PRO A 131 -17.56 3.48 -7.11
N SER A 132 -16.82 3.82 -6.04
CA SER A 132 -17.22 3.61 -4.65
C SER A 132 -16.89 4.82 -3.77
N PRO A 133 -17.31 4.82 -2.49
CA PRO A 133 -16.86 5.84 -1.53
C PRO A 133 -15.36 5.85 -1.23
N TYR A 134 -14.62 4.77 -1.52
CA TYR A 134 -13.20 4.60 -1.18
C TYR A 134 -12.27 5.24 -2.22
N ARG A 135 -12.26 6.56 -2.26
CA ARG A 135 -11.69 7.34 -3.37
C ARG A 135 -10.26 7.86 -3.15
N HIS A 136 -9.73 7.78 -1.94
CA HIS A 136 -8.43 8.37 -1.59
C HIS A 136 -7.42 7.26 -1.30
N LEU A 137 -6.14 7.49 -1.63
CA LEU A 137 -5.06 6.55 -1.32
C LEU A 137 -4.86 6.44 0.20
N ASN A 138 -4.76 5.21 0.69
CA ASN A 138 -4.26 4.88 2.02
C ASN A 138 -2.85 4.29 1.90
N ALA A 139 -1.86 4.88 2.57
CA ALA A 139 -0.46 4.44 2.44
C ALA A 139 -0.11 3.22 3.31
N GLY A 140 -1.06 2.70 4.07
CA GLY A 140 -0.91 1.52 4.91
C GLY A 140 -0.96 0.20 4.14
N GLY A 141 -1.27 0.22 2.83
CA GLY A 141 -1.25 -0.97 1.98
C GLY A 141 -0.96 -0.63 0.52
N PHE A 142 -0.09 -1.41 -0.13
CA PHE A 142 0.15 -1.34 -1.57
C PHE A 142 0.68 -2.67 -2.12
N LEU A 143 0.42 -2.94 -3.39
CA LEU A 143 0.90 -4.12 -4.10
C LEU A 143 1.30 -3.75 -5.53
N GLY A 144 2.53 -4.08 -5.93
CA GLY A 144 2.99 -3.92 -7.30
C GLY A 144 4.32 -4.58 -7.56
N ARG A 145 4.82 -4.46 -8.78
CA ARG A 145 6.20 -4.91 -9.09
C ARG A 145 7.19 -4.07 -8.31
N VAL A 146 8.24 -4.71 -7.79
CA VAL A 146 9.29 -4.03 -6.99
C VAL A 146 9.89 -2.84 -7.73
N ARG A 147 10.08 -2.92 -9.06
CA ARG A 147 10.56 -1.79 -9.88
C ARG A 147 9.61 -0.59 -9.89
N ASP A 148 8.31 -0.83 -9.92
CA ASP A 148 7.28 0.21 -9.96
C ASP A 148 7.11 0.86 -8.58
N VAL A 149 7.16 0.06 -7.51
CA VAL A 149 7.28 0.55 -6.13
C VAL A 149 8.54 1.41 -5.96
N ARG A 150 9.70 0.95 -6.46
CA ARG A 150 10.97 1.70 -6.38
C ARG A 150 10.90 3.03 -7.13
N ARG A 151 10.24 3.07 -8.28
CA ARG A 151 9.99 4.31 -9.03
C ARG A 151 9.12 5.28 -8.22
N PHE A 152 8.04 4.78 -7.62
CA PHE A 152 7.12 5.57 -6.80
C PHE A 152 7.77 6.15 -5.55
N ILE A 153 8.48 5.31 -4.78
CA ILE A 153 9.19 5.77 -3.59
C ILE A 153 10.27 6.80 -3.96
N ARG A 154 11.01 6.60 -5.06
CA ARG A 154 11.98 7.57 -5.54
C ARG A 154 11.34 8.93 -5.84
N ALA A 155 10.19 8.94 -6.52
CA ALA A 155 9.48 10.18 -6.80
C ALA A 155 9.11 10.92 -5.52
N ILE A 156 8.69 10.25 -4.44
CA ILE A 156 8.45 10.92 -3.15
C ILE A 156 9.70 11.67 -2.67
N PHE A 157 10.88 11.06 -2.78
CA PHE A 157 12.15 11.68 -2.36
C PHE A 157 12.65 12.80 -3.28
N GLU A 158 12.23 12.81 -4.54
CA GLU A 158 12.59 13.85 -5.52
C GLU A 158 11.75 15.12 -5.37
N GLN A 159 10.67 15.04 -4.60
CA GLN A 159 9.83 16.18 -4.37
C GLN A 159 10.45 17.21 -3.42
N PRO A 160 10.09 18.50 -3.56
CA PRO A 160 10.46 19.52 -2.59
C PRO A 160 10.00 19.16 -1.18
N THR A 161 10.79 19.56 -0.17
CA THR A 161 10.39 19.42 1.23
C THR A 161 9.06 20.14 1.45
N SER A 162 8.07 19.40 1.94
CA SER A 162 6.72 19.89 2.14
C SER A 162 6.37 19.92 3.62
N ARG A 163 5.25 20.59 3.97
CA ARG A 163 4.69 20.48 5.32
C ARG A 163 4.35 19.02 5.68
N LEU A 164 3.94 18.20 4.71
CA LEU A 164 3.61 16.78 4.90
C LEU A 164 4.86 16.00 5.32
N TRP A 165 5.99 16.26 4.66
CA TRP A 165 7.29 15.71 5.03
C TRP A 165 7.69 16.09 6.46
N MET A 166 7.53 17.37 6.83
CA MET A 166 7.92 17.90 8.14
C MET A 166 7.09 17.35 9.31
N ILE A 167 5.85 16.92 9.05
CA ILE A 167 4.99 16.26 10.06
C ILE A 167 5.09 14.73 9.98
N GLY A 168 5.96 14.20 9.12
CA GLY A 168 6.14 12.77 8.95
C GLY A 168 4.95 12.05 8.33
N ALA A 169 4.16 12.68 7.45
CA ALA A 169 2.98 12.08 6.84
C ALA A 169 3.32 11.36 5.52
N ASP A 170 3.71 10.09 5.61
CA ASP A 170 3.89 9.21 4.44
C ASP A 170 2.64 9.12 3.58
N GLN A 171 1.45 9.05 4.19
CA GLN A 171 0.18 9.09 3.46
C GLN A 171 0.04 10.35 2.62
N GLY A 172 0.32 11.53 3.19
CA GLY A 172 0.27 12.79 2.46
C GLY A 172 1.24 12.83 1.27
N GLU A 173 2.46 12.35 1.47
CA GLU A 173 3.48 12.33 0.42
C GLU A 173 3.13 11.33 -0.69
N ALA A 174 2.63 10.14 -0.34
CA ALA A 174 2.16 9.15 -1.31
C ALA A 174 0.96 9.67 -2.12
N GLN A 175 -0.03 10.26 -1.45
CA GLN A 175 -1.18 10.88 -2.10
C GLN A 175 -0.74 11.97 -3.09
N ARG A 176 0.26 12.78 -2.74
CA ARG A 176 0.76 13.85 -3.60
C ARG A 176 1.42 13.33 -4.87
N VAL A 177 2.28 12.32 -4.76
CA VAL A 177 2.90 11.67 -5.93
C VAL A 177 1.85 10.96 -6.78
N PHE A 178 0.88 10.29 -6.15
CA PHE A 178 -0.22 9.65 -6.86
C PHE A 178 -1.00 10.68 -7.70
N LEU A 179 -1.44 11.79 -7.10
CA LEU A 179 -2.19 12.85 -7.79
C LEU A 179 -1.41 13.50 -8.93
N GLU A 180 -0.09 13.62 -8.81
CA GLU A 180 0.76 14.15 -9.89
C GLU A 180 0.96 13.15 -11.04
N ARG A 181 1.00 11.85 -10.74
CA ARG A 181 1.49 10.82 -11.67
C ARG A 181 0.44 9.84 -12.18
N HIS A 182 -0.76 9.77 -11.61
CA HIS A 182 -1.77 8.77 -12.00
C HIS A 182 -2.26 8.89 -13.46
N GLY A 183 -2.06 10.05 -14.10
CA GLY A 183 -2.34 10.23 -15.54
C GLY A 183 -1.20 9.77 -16.46
N GLU A 184 -0.01 9.55 -15.92
CA GLU A 184 1.20 9.20 -16.67
C GLU A 184 1.68 7.77 -16.38
N TRP A 185 1.46 7.31 -15.15
CA TRP A 185 1.96 6.04 -14.63
C TRP A 185 0.78 5.10 -14.39
N ASP A 186 1.01 3.80 -14.55
CA ASP A 186 0.00 2.79 -14.34
C ASP A 186 -0.23 2.51 -12.84
N LEU A 187 -0.93 3.44 -12.20
CA LEU A 187 -1.27 3.45 -10.78
C LEU A 187 -2.75 3.19 -10.58
N GLY A 188 -3.08 2.31 -9.63
CA GLY A 188 -4.45 1.96 -9.27
C GLY A 188 -4.76 2.21 -7.80
N LEU A 189 -6.04 2.31 -7.49
CA LEU A 189 -6.59 2.24 -6.13
C LEU A 189 -7.56 1.06 -6.04
N ASP A 190 -7.53 0.33 -4.94
CA ASP A 190 -8.48 -0.75 -4.65
C ASP A 190 -9.85 -0.20 -4.21
N TYR A 191 -10.52 0.51 -5.12
CA TYR A 191 -11.80 1.18 -4.85
C TYR A 191 -12.87 0.26 -4.26
N ASN A 192 -12.86 -1.03 -4.61
CA ASN A 192 -13.87 -1.99 -4.16
C ASN A 192 -13.42 -2.83 -2.96
N GLN A 193 -12.30 -2.48 -2.33
CA GLN A 193 -11.79 -3.13 -1.12
C GLN A 193 -11.60 -4.66 -1.31
N THR A 194 -11.08 -5.05 -2.47
CA THR A 194 -10.96 -6.46 -2.88
C THR A 194 -9.73 -7.15 -2.28
N ILE A 195 -8.66 -6.40 -2.08
CA ILE A 195 -7.40 -6.78 -1.44
C ILE A 195 -7.36 -6.24 -0.01
N TRP A 196 -7.67 -4.94 0.18
CA TRP A 196 -7.63 -4.28 1.48
C TRP A 196 -9.01 -3.79 1.89
N GLN A 197 -9.31 -3.88 3.18
CA GLN A 197 -10.45 -3.20 3.79
C GLN A 197 -9.95 -2.18 4.80
N SER A 198 -9.97 -0.90 4.43
CA SER A 198 -9.67 0.22 5.33
C SER A 198 -10.86 0.44 6.27
N MET A 199 -10.64 0.40 7.59
CA MET A 199 -11.72 0.41 8.58
C MET A 199 -12.12 1.80 9.09
N PHE A 200 -11.26 2.81 8.94
CA PHE A 200 -11.57 4.15 9.44
C PHE A 200 -12.77 4.74 8.70
N LYS A 201 -13.86 5.00 9.45
CA LYS A 201 -15.17 5.47 8.93
C LYS A 201 -15.85 4.49 7.97
N ALA A 202 -15.55 3.20 8.10
CA ALA A 202 -16.05 2.13 7.25
C ALA A 202 -16.53 0.91 8.04
N GLN A 203 -16.76 1.03 9.34
CA GLN A 203 -17.16 -0.07 10.20
C GLN A 203 -18.44 -0.77 9.71
N GLY A 204 -19.44 0.01 9.28
CA GLY A 204 -20.69 -0.52 8.74
C GLY A 204 -20.59 -1.16 7.35
N ASP A 205 -19.44 -1.07 6.69
CA ASP A 205 -19.18 -1.76 5.42
C ASP A 205 -18.61 -3.17 5.65
N PHE A 206 -18.14 -3.45 6.88
CA PHE A 206 -17.61 -4.76 7.25
C PHE A 206 -18.72 -5.64 7.82
N CYS A 207 -19.15 -6.63 7.05
CA CYS A 207 -20.18 -7.58 7.45
C CYS A 207 -19.58 -8.99 7.47
N GLY A 208 -19.59 -9.63 8.65
CA GLY A 208 -19.22 -11.04 8.79
C GLY A 208 -20.26 -11.96 8.15
N PRO A 209 -19.90 -13.19 7.74
CA PRO A 209 -20.86 -14.17 7.25
C PRO A 209 -21.98 -14.40 8.29
N GLY A 210 -23.24 -14.16 7.90
CA GLY A 210 -24.41 -14.36 8.76
C GLY A 210 -24.78 -13.20 9.69
N LEU A 211 -24.12 -12.04 9.61
CA LEU A 211 -24.53 -10.85 10.34
C LEU A 211 -25.54 -10.03 9.50
N THR A 212 -26.76 -9.90 10.01
CA THR A 212 -27.85 -9.11 9.37
C THR A 212 -27.78 -7.62 9.69
N ASN A 213 -26.99 -7.23 10.68
CA ASN A 213 -26.67 -5.84 11.01
C ASN A 213 -25.16 -5.68 10.96
N CYS A 214 -24.66 -5.00 9.93
CA CYS A 214 -23.27 -4.55 9.88
C CYS A 214 -23.04 -3.55 11.03
N LEU A 215 -21.79 -3.47 11.55
CA LEU A 215 -21.46 -2.70 12.76
C LEU A 215 -21.92 -1.23 12.72
#